data_AF-A0A383BTI9-F1
#
_entry.id   AF-A0A383BTI9-F1
#
_cell.length_a   1.000
_cell.length_b   1.000
_cell.length_c   1.000
_cell.angle_alpha   90.00
_cell.angle_beta   90.00
_cell.angle_gamma   90.00
#
_symmetry.space_group_name_H-M   'P 1'
#
loop_
_entity.id
_entity.type
_entity.pdbx_description
1 polymer ?
#
loop_
_entity_poly.entity_id
_entity_poly.type
_entity_poly.pdbx_seq_one_letter_code
_entity_poly.pdbx_strand_id
1 'polypeptide(L)'
;VNRYRRLSASQVILWKSCNRLWYYTYIERLKSPLPPQIIRGNAVEECICRVLRDSPALVTADAADEMTSPLLEDGSPAYDNPLAWPAPTLVELTEDQWPTDRDSLEAWAMARADVHFEACWEAAVLDWESIPNRVGSVDAADPDEGLAMTRAGLRLHLDQVQACIEASGG
;
A
#
# COMPACT_ATOMS: atom_id res chain seq x y z
N VAL A 1 4.35 7.91 -20.38
CA VAL A 1 3.61 6.75 -20.96
C VAL A 1 2.12 7.06 -20.98
N ASN A 2 1.40 6.84 -22.09
CA ASN A 2 -0.05 7.11 -22.16
C ASN A 2 -0.84 6.05 -21.35
N ARG A 3 -1.41 6.46 -20.20
CA ARG A 3 -2.13 5.58 -19.26
C ARG A 3 -3.31 4.82 -19.90
N TYR A 4 -3.90 5.35 -20.96
CA TYR A 4 -5.03 4.73 -21.68
C TYR A 4 -4.61 3.72 -22.77
N ARG A 5 -3.30 3.60 -23.06
CA ARG A 5 -2.76 2.61 -24.00
C ARG A 5 -2.24 1.34 -23.31
N ARG A 6 -2.09 1.35 -21.99
CA ARG A 6 -1.67 0.18 -21.22
C ARG A 6 -2.88 -0.74 -21.04
N LEU A 7 -2.79 -1.97 -21.52
CA LEU A 7 -3.77 -3.01 -21.23
C LEU A 7 -3.65 -3.39 -19.74
N SER A 8 -4.78 -3.45 -19.03
CA SER A 8 -4.83 -3.92 -17.63
C SER A 8 -5.89 -5.00 -17.45
N ALA A 9 -5.74 -5.83 -16.41
CA ALA A 9 -6.76 -6.82 -16.06
C ALA A 9 -8.14 -6.16 -15.87
N SER A 10 -8.18 -5.00 -15.21
CA SER A 10 -9.39 -4.19 -15.02
C SER A 10 -10.01 -3.70 -16.34
N GLN A 11 -9.21 -3.34 -17.36
CA GLN A 11 -9.73 -3.03 -18.70
C GLN A 11 -10.38 -4.25 -19.36
N VAL A 12 -9.74 -5.42 -19.27
CA VAL A 12 -10.26 -6.66 -19.87
C VAL A 12 -11.55 -7.10 -19.18
N ILE A 13 -11.61 -7.01 -17.86
CA ILE A 13 -12.81 -7.31 -17.07
C ILE A 13 -13.93 -6.34 -17.49
N LEU A 14 -13.67 -5.03 -17.53
CA LEU A 14 -14.68 -4.04 -17.92
C LEU A 14 -15.19 -4.24 -19.34
N TRP A 15 -14.31 -4.58 -20.29
CA TRP A 15 -14.72 -4.95 -21.65
C TRP A 15 -15.67 -6.15 -21.63
N LYS A 16 -15.24 -7.27 -21.00
CA LYS A 16 -16.06 -8.49 -20.90
C LYS A 16 -17.41 -8.25 -20.22
N SER A 17 -17.46 -7.37 -19.22
CA SER A 17 -18.71 -7.04 -18.51
C SER A 17 -19.60 -6.07 -19.27
N CYS A 18 -19.03 -5.00 -19.85
CA CYS A 18 -19.78 -3.98 -20.58
C CYS A 18 -18.88 -3.18 -21.54
N ASN A 19 -18.86 -3.60 -22.82
CA ASN A 19 -18.14 -2.92 -23.91
C ASN A 19 -18.44 -1.42 -24.00
N ARG A 20 -19.70 -1.01 -23.76
CA ARG A 20 -20.12 0.40 -23.85
C ARG A 20 -19.47 1.25 -22.75
N LEU A 21 -19.46 0.74 -21.51
CA LEU A 21 -18.83 1.43 -20.39
C LEU A 21 -17.31 1.49 -20.56
N TRP A 22 -16.70 0.42 -21.09
CA TRP A 22 -15.29 0.42 -21.48
C TRP A 22 -14.98 1.52 -22.50
N TYR A 23 -15.79 1.64 -23.55
CA TYR A 23 -15.61 2.66 -24.58
C TYR A 23 -15.67 4.08 -23.96
N TYR A 24 -16.69 4.36 -23.15
CA TYR A 24 -16.78 5.66 -22.50
C TYR A 24 -15.62 5.96 -21.55
N THR A 25 -15.11 4.95 -20.84
CA THR A 25 -14.02 5.14 -19.86
C THR A 25 -12.65 5.30 -20.52
N TYR A 26 -12.34 4.50 -21.54
CA TYR A 26 -10.97 4.41 -22.09
C TYR A 26 -10.79 5.10 -23.44
N ILE A 27 -11.86 5.22 -24.25
CA ILE A 27 -11.83 5.94 -25.52
C ILE A 27 -12.27 7.39 -25.31
N GLU A 28 -13.48 7.59 -24.77
CA GLU A 28 -14.04 8.94 -24.52
C GLU A 28 -13.51 9.59 -23.24
N ARG A 29 -12.83 8.82 -22.38
CA ARG A 29 -12.19 9.30 -21.13
C ARG A 29 -13.17 9.93 -20.14
N LEU A 30 -14.41 9.47 -20.15
CA LEU A 30 -15.43 9.84 -19.18
C LEU A 30 -15.22 9.03 -17.91
N LYS A 31 -14.73 9.69 -16.84
CA LYS A 31 -14.59 9.05 -15.54
C LYS A 31 -15.91 9.09 -14.77
N SER A 32 -16.33 7.93 -14.28
CA SER A 32 -17.48 7.85 -13.36
C SER A 32 -17.18 8.56 -12.04
N PRO A 33 -18.19 9.07 -11.33
CA PRO A 33 -18.01 9.70 -10.03
C PRO A 33 -17.25 8.80 -9.08
N LEU A 34 -16.26 9.36 -8.36
CA LEU A 34 -15.45 8.57 -7.44
C LEU A 34 -15.92 8.78 -5.99
N PRO A 35 -16.42 7.73 -5.31
CA PRO A 35 -16.94 7.86 -3.96
C PRO A 35 -15.80 7.77 -2.92
N PRO A 36 -16.02 8.22 -1.67
CA PRO A 36 -14.97 8.31 -0.65
C PRO A 36 -14.48 6.93 -0.16
N GLN A 37 -15.22 5.84 -0.39
CA GLN A 37 -14.78 4.49 0.00
C GLN A 37 -13.48 4.05 -0.70
N ILE A 38 -13.09 4.71 -1.79
CA ILE A 38 -11.79 4.48 -2.45
C ILE A 38 -10.62 4.91 -1.56
N ILE A 39 -10.80 5.91 -0.68
CA ILE A 39 -9.79 6.35 0.29
C ILE A 39 -9.34 5.16 1.14
N ARG A 40 -10.29 4.39 1.67
CA ARG A 40 -10.00 3.18 2.47
C ARG A 40 -9.16 2.18 1.70
N GLY A 41 -9.56 1.84 0.47
CA GLY A 41 -8.85 0.87 -0.35
C GLY A 41 -7.41 1.28 -0.62
N ASN A 42 -7.20 2.53 -1.01
CA ASN A 42 -5.87 3.07 -1.32
C ASN A 42 -4.99 3.16 -0.06
N ALA A 43 -5.53 3.66 1.06
CA ALA A 43 -4.79 3.79 2.32
C ALA A 43 -4.38 2.42 2.87
N VAL A 44 -5.29 1.44 2.82
CA VAL A 44 -5.03 0.06 3.27
C VAL A 44 -3.96 -0.61 2.42
N GLU A 45 -4.07 -0.53 1.09
CA GLU A 45 -3.08 -1.12 0.19
C GLU A 45 -1.68 -0.53 0.41
N GLU A 46 -1.59 0.80 0.46
CA GLU A 46 -0.33 1.51 0.69
C GLU A 46 0.28 1.15 2.05
N CYS A 47 -0.52 1.15 3.11
CA CYS A 47 -0.04 0.83 4.46
C CYS A 47 0.47 -0.61 4.55
N ILE A 48 -0.25 -1.58 3.98
CA ILE A 48 0.21 -2.98 3.91
C ILE A 48 1.53 -3.05 3.13
N CYS A 49 1.61 -2.39 1.97
CA CYS A 49 2.82 -2.39 1.14
C CYS A 49 4.03 -1.80 1.89
N ARG A 50 3.85 -0.77 2.72
CA ARG A 50 4.93 -0.19 3.54
C ARG A 50 5.40 -1.16 4.61
N VAL A 51 4.49 -1.76 5.38
CA VAL A 51 4.85 -2.78 6.38
C VAL A 51 5.58 -3.96 5.75
N LEU A 52 5.16 -4.41 4.56
CA LEU A 52 5.82 -5.51 3.83
C LEU A 52 7.16 -5.10 3.17
N ARG A 53 7.42 -3.81 3.00
CA ARG A 53 8.70 -3.28 2.53
C ARG A 53 9.71 -3.18 3.67
N ASP A 54 9.24 -2.94 4.89
CA ASP A 54 10.07 -2.96 6.09
C ASP A 54 10.62 -4.36 6.36
N SER A 55 11.75 -4.41 7.05
CA SER A 55 12.36 -5.66 7.51
C SER A 55 12.46 -5.65 9.03
N PRO A 56 11.95 -6.68 9.72
CA PRO A 56 12.07 -6.76 11.18
C PRO A 56 13.52 -6.93 11.68
N ALA A 57 14.46 -7.29 10.79
CA ALA A 57 15.88 -7.34 11.11
C ALA A 57 16.58 -5.97 10.99
N LEU A 58 15.93 -4.99 10.35
CA LEU A 58 16.53 -3.67 10.06
C LEU A 58 15.74 -2.51 10.71
N VAL A 59 14.46 -2.70 11.01
CA VAL A 59 13.53 -1.64 11.43
C VAL A 59 12.81 -2.09 12.71
N THR A 60 12.95 -1.32 13.79
CA THR A 60 12.23 -1.59 15.04
C THR A 60 10.74 -1.30 14.87
N ALA A 61 9.91 -1.92 15.70
CA ALA A 61 8.45 -1.77 15.66
C ALA A 61 8.00 -0.30 15.70
N ASP A 62 8.70 0.53 16.47
CA ASP A 62 8.41 1.95 16.75
C ASP A 62 9.24 2.93 15.92
N ALA A 63 10.11 2.46 15.02
CA ALA A 63 10.93 3.31 14.19
C ALA A 63 10.07 4.28 13.36
N ALA A 64 10.58 5.48 13.07
CA ALA A 64 9.89 6.39 12.16
C ALA A 64 9.74 5.79 10.75
N ASP A 65 8.82 6.33 9.95
CA ASP A 65 8.68 5.95 8.54
C ASP A 65 9.81 6.56 7.71
N GLU A 66 10.93 5.83 7.62
CA GLU A 66 12.16 6.27 6.94
C GLU A 66 12.38 5.58 5.58
N MET A 67 11.61 4.52 5.28
CA MET A 67 11.69 3.71 4.05
C MET A 67 11.01 4.39 2.85
N THR A 68 11.35 5.65 2.65
CA THR A 68 10.81 6.50 1.59
C THR A 68 11.32 6.08 0.21
N SER A 69 10.49 6.28 -0.81
CA SER A 69 10.89 5.97 -2.18
C SER A 69 11.92 6.99 -2.66
N PRO A 70 13.06 6.58 -3.22
CA PRO A 70 14.15 7.47 -3.62
C PRO A 70 13.78 8.17 -4.92
N LEU A 71 12.96 9.21 -4.85
CA LEU A 71 12.48 9.98 -5.99
C LEU A 71 13.25 11.30 -6.11
N LEU A 72 13.58 11.67 -7.34
CA LEU A 72 14.06 13.01 -7.70
C LEU A 72 12.89 14.01 -7.65
N GLU A 73 13.19 15.32 -7.75
CA GLU A 73 12.17 16.38 -7.76
C GLU A 73 11.11 16.22 -8.86
N ASP A 74 11.46 15.56 -9.97
CA ASP A 74 10.54 15.27 -11.08
C ASP A 74 9.69 14.00 -10.86
N GLY A 75 9.85 13.33 -9.71
CA GLY A 75 9.15 12.11 -9.35
C GLY A 75 9.72 10.84 -9.99
N SER A 76 10.84 10.90 -10.70
CA SER A 76 11.52 9.73 -11.24
C SER A 76 12.41 9.06 -10.18
N PRO A 77 12.61 7.72 -10.23
CA PRO A 77 13.51 7.05 -9.28
C PRO A 77 14.98 7.47 -9.47
N ALA A 78 15.68 7.71 -8.36
CA ALA A 78 17.08 8.10 -8.33
C ALA A 78 18.03 6.91 -8.54
N TYR A 79 17.99 6.30 -9.74
CA TYR A 79 18.80 5.12 -10.07
C TYR A 79 20.31 5.34 -9.93
N ASP A 80 20.78 6.54 -10.27
CA ASP A 80 22.21 6.86 -10.29
C ASP A 80 22.75 7.36 -8.95
N ASN A 81 21.90 7.46 -7.91
CA ASN A 81 22.30 7.88 -6.57
C ASN A 81 22.05 6.77 -5.55
N PRO A 82 23.01 5.85 -5.32
CA PRO A 82 22.88 4.78 -4.34
C PRO A 82 22.60 5.26 -2.91
N LEU A 83 23.05 6.46 -2.55
CA LEU A 83 22.83 7.05 -1.21
C LEU A 83 21.41 7.59 -1.03
N ALA A 84 20.64 7.77 -2.10
CA ALA A 84 19.23 8.11 -1.99
C ALA A 84 18.39 6.92 -1.52
N TRP A 85 18.89 5.68 -1.68
CA TRP A 85 18.19 4.48 -1.28
C TRP A 85 18.37 4.26 0.23
N PRO A 86 17.29 4.08 1.02
CA PRO A 86 17.40 3.93 2.47
C PRO A 86 18.09 2.62 2.90
N ALA A 87 17.84 1.52 2.18
CA ALA A 87 18.29 0.20 2.62
C ALA A 87 19.82 0.07 2.82
N PRO A 88 20.69 0.57 1.92
CA PRO A 88 22.15 0.55 2.14
C PRO A 88 22.64 1.34 3.36
N THR A 89 21.84 2.27 3.90
CA THR A 89 22.22 3.08 5.05
C THR A 89 21.75 2.50 6.38
N LEU A 90 20.91 1.46 6.36
CA LEU A 90 20.39 0.82 7.56
C LEU A 90 21.44 -0.11 8.17
N VAL A 91 21.48 -0.11 9.50
CA VAL A 91 22.30 -1.03 10.29
C VAL A 91 21.40 -2.15 10.80
N GLU A 92 21.88 -3.37 10.69
CA GLU A 92 21.19 -4.55 11.19
C GLU A 92 20.99 -4.47 12.70
N LEU A 93 19.77 -4.78 13.15
CA LEU A 93 19.43 -4.88 14.57
C LEU A 93 20.11 -6.11 15.16
N THR A 94 20.34 -6.11 16.47
CA THR A 94 20.89 -7.29 17.13
C THR A 94 19.87 -8.44 17.12
N GLU A 95 20.33 -9.68 17.02
CA GLU A 95 19.46 -10.87 16.87
C GLU A 95 18.43 -11.02 18.01
N ASP A 96 18.72 -10.50 19.20
CA ASP A 96 17.80 -10.49 20.35
C ASP A 96 16.57 -9.58 20.14
N GLN A 97 16.62 -8.68 19.16
CA GLN A 97 15.50 -7.80 18.79
C GLN A 97 14.63 -8.40 17.68
N TRP A 98 15.07 -9.48 17.04
CA TRP A 98 14.36 -10.06 15.91
C TRP A 98 13.15 -10.85 16.41
N PRO A 99 12.00 -10.77 15.71
CA PRO A 99 10.88 -11.66 15.99
C PRO A 99 11.29 -13.10 15.65
N THR A 100 11.25 -13.98 16.66
CA THR A 100 11.67 -15.38 16.54
C THR A 100 10.51 -16.35 16.28
N ASP A 101 9.28 -15.86 16.35
CA ASP A 101 8.08 -16.66 16.23
C ASP A 101 6.99 -15.85 15.52
N ARG A 102 5.91 -16.54 15.16
CA ARG A 102 4.77 -15.94 14.47
C ARG A 102 4.21 -14.76 15.28
N ASP A 103 3.95 -14.94 16.57
CA ASP A 103 3.22 -13.94 17.35
C ASP A 103 4.05 -12.69 17.57
N SER A 104 5.36 -12.82 17.78
CA SER A 104 6.28 -11.68 17.81
C SER A 104 6.36 -10.97 16.45
N LEU A 105 6.31 -11.69 15.33
CA LEU A 105 6.26 -11.09 13.99
C LEU A 105 4.93 -10.37 13.72
N GLU A 106 3.79 -10.94 14.14
CA GLU A 106 2.51 -10.24 14.05
C GLU A 106 2.54 -8.96 14.87
N ALA A 107 2.99 -9.03 16.13
CA ALA A 107 3.06 -7.87 17.01
C ALA A 107 3.92 -6.75 16.39
N TRP A 108 5.08 -7.10 15.81
CA TRP A 108 5.91 -6.17 15.06
C TRP A 108 5.15 -5.55 13.88
N ALA A 109 4.51 -6.36 13.03
CA ALA A 109 3.78 -5.87 11.86
C ALA A 109 2.60 -4.96 12.22
N MET A 110 1.88 -5.25 13.31
CA MET A 110 0.78 -4.40 13.79
C MET A 110 1.31 -3.05 14.29
N ALA A 111 2.44 -3.04 15.01
CA ALA A 111 3.07 -1.80 15.45
C ALA A 111 3.58 -0.97 14.25
N ARG A 112 4.16 -1.62 13.23
CA ARG A 112 4.52 -0.94 11.97
C ARG A 112 3.30 -0.33 11.28
N ALA A 113 2.18 -1.05 11.24
CA ALA A 113 0.95 -0.53 10.67
C ALA A 113 0.49 0.75 11.38
N ASP A 114 0.57 0.79 12.72
CA ASP A 114 0.19 1.97 13.50
C ASP A 114 1.08 3.18 13.21
N VAL A 115 2.37 2.96 12.90
CA VAL A 115 3.29 4.03 12.48
C VAL A 115 2.93 4.58 11.09
N HIS A 116 2.60 3.72 10.13
CA HIS A 116 2.40 4.13 8.74
C HIS A 116 0.98 4.64 8.43
N PHE A 117 -0.02 4.17 9.17
CA PHE A 117 -1.41 4.27 8.72
C PHE A 117 -1.91 5.71 8.57
N GLU A 118 -1.58 6.60 9.51
CA GLU A 118 -2.01 8.00 9.47
C GLU A 118 -1.51 8.68 8.18
N ALA A 119 -0.21 8.57 7.88
CA ALA A 119 0.37 9.14 6.67
C ALA A 119 -0.24 8.55 5.39
N CYS A 120 -0.52 7.23 5.38
CA CYS A 120 -1.18 6.57 4.25
C CYS A 120 -2.61 7.07 4.04
N TRP A 121 -3.34 7.28 5.14
CA TRP A 121 -4.70 7.80 5.12
C TRP A 121 -4.75 9.23 4.61
N GLU A 122 -3.93 10.12 5.15
CA GLU A 122 -3.84 11.51 4.73
C GLU A 122 -3.48 11.64 3.25
N ALA A 123 -2.51 10.85 2.78
CA ALA A 123 -2.14 10.81 1.37
C ALA A 123 -3.31 10.35 0.47
N ALA A 124 -4.08 9.33 0.90
CA ALA A 124 -5.25 8.85 0.17
C ALA A 124 -6.39 9.89 0.14
N VAL A 125 -6.59 10.63 1.24
CA VAL A 125 -7.53 11.75 1.30
C VAL A 125 -7.12 12.85 0.32
N LEU A 126 -5.86 13.29 0.36
CA LEU A 126 -5.33 14.32 -0.52
C LEU A 126 -5.43 13.93 -2.00
N ASP A 127 -5.10 12.69 -2.36
CA ASP A 127 -5.27 12.19 -3.72
C ASP A 127 -6.75 12.23 -4.14
N TRP A 128 -7.66 11.75 -3.28
CA TRP A 128 -9.09 11.77 -3.57
C TRP A 128 -9.65 13.19 -3.72
N GLU A 129 -9.25 14.12 -2.85
CA GLU A 129 -9.65 15.53 -2.92
C GLU A 129 -9.09 16.25 -4.15
N SER A 130 -7.99 15.78 -4.74
CA SER A 130 -7.48 16.32 -6.01
C SER A 130 -8.37 15.96 -7.20
N ILE A 131 -9.24 14.95 -7.08
CA ILE A 131 -10.03 14.41 -8.18
C ILE A 131 -11.24 15.31 -8.48
N PRO A 132 -11.36 15.87 -9.72
CA PRO A 132 -12.43 16.82 -10.05
C PRO A 132 -13.84 16.24 -10.03
N ASN A 133 -13.98 14.93 -10.27
CA ASN A 133 -15.27 14.24 -10.37
C ASN A 133 -15.58 13.37 -9.13
N ARG A 134 -14.95 13.68 -7.99
CA ARG A 134 -15.29 13.03 -6.71
C ARG A 134 -16.69 13.41 -6.26
N VAL A 135 -17.34 12.53 -5.49
CA VAL A 135 -18.67 12.77 -4.92
C VAL A 135 -18.72 12.31 -3.47
N GLY A 136 -19.39 13.08 -2.62
CA GLY A 136 -19.52 12.79 -1.18
C GLY A 136 -18.55 13.60 -0.32
N SER A 137 -18.36 13.15 0.93
CA SER A 137 -17.44 13.74 1.92
C SER A 137 -16.42 12.70 2.37
N VAL A 138 -15.24 13.16 2.80
CA VAL A 138 -14.23 12.34 3.47
C VAL A 138 -14.81 11.67 4.72
N ASP A 139 -15.74 12.34 5.43
CA ASP A 139 -16.40 11.80 6.64
C ASP A 139 -17.15 10.48 6.41
N ALA A 140 -17.45 10.13 5.14
CA ALA A 140 -18.06 8.85 4.79
C ALA A 140 -17.04 7.72 4.59
N ALA A 141 -15.74 8.01 4.71
CA ALA A 141 -14.66 7.04 4.84
C ALA A 141 -14.21 7.00 6.31
N ASP A 142 -14.42 5.85 6.95
CA ASP A 142 -14.03 5.63 8.35
C ASP A 142 -12.56 5.18 8.43
N PRO A 143 -11.66 5.97 9.07
CA PRO A 143 -10.27 5.59 9.24
C PRO A 143 -10.08 4.38 10.15
N ASP A 144 -10.94 4.18 11.16
CA ASP A 144 -10.84 3.04 12.07
C ASP A 144 -11.18 1.73 11.34
N GLU A 145 -12.18 1.77 10.45
CA GLU A 145 -12.47 0.67 9.52
C GLU A 145 -11.26 0.38 8.63
N GLY A 146 -10.61 1.43 8.11
CA GLY A 146 -9.38 1.31 7.32
C GLY A 146 -8.26 0.62 8.10
N LEU A 147 -7.97 1.05 9.33
CA LEU A 147 -6.92 0.44 10.16
C LEU A 147 -7.24 -1.03 10.48
N ALA A 148 -8.51 -1.34 10.78
CA ALA A 148 -8.95 -2.71 11.01
C ALA A 148 -8.75 -3.59 9.76
N MET A 149 -9.03 -3.06 8.57
CA MET A 149 -8.77 -3.74 7.30
C MET A 149 -7.28 -3.96 7.05
N THR A 150 -6.42 -2.97 7.33
CA THR A 150 -4.96 -3.10 7.25
C THR A 150 -4.46 -4.25 8.13
N ARG A 151 -4.87 -4.27 9.40
CA ARG A 151 -4.49 -5.33 10.35
C ARG A 151 -4.98 -6.70 9.91
N ALA A 152 -6.20 -6.80 9.38
CA ALA A 152 -6.72 -8.05 8.82
C ALA A 152 -5.95 -8.51 7.57
N GLY A 153 -5.55 -7.58 6.69
CA GLY A 153 -4.73 -7.88 5.52
C GLY A 153 -3.33 -8.38 5.90
N LEU A 154 -2.69 -7.77 6.90
CA LEU A 154 -1.41 -8.25 7.42
C LEU A 154 -1.51 -9.66 8.01
N ARG A 155 -2.56 -9.94 8.79
CA ARG A 155 -2.83 -11.31 9.28
C ARG A 155 -3.00 -12.30 8.15
N LEU A 156 -3.79 -11.96 7.13
CA LEU A 156 -3.96 -12.81 5.94
C LEU A 156 -2.61 -13.18 5.33
N HIS A 157 -1.70 -12.21 5.16
CA HIS A 157 -0.36 -12.48 4.61
C HIS A 157 0.47 -13.40 5.52
N LEU A 158 0.48 -13.15 6.83
CA LEU A 158 1.18 -14.00 7.80
C LEU A 158 0.63 -15.43 7.81
N ASP A 159 -0.69 -15.59 7.76
CA ASP A 159 -1.35 -16.89 7.70
C ASP A 159 -0.97 -17.66 6.42
N GLN A 160 -0.83 -16.98 5.28
CA GLN A 160 -0.37 -17.61 4.04
C GLN A 160 1.10 -18.08 4.14
N VAL A 161 1.97 -17.29 4.77
CA VAL A 161 3.37 -17.68 5.01
C VAL A 161 3.44 -18.91 5.91
N GLN A 162 2.70 -18.90 7.02
CA GLN A 162 2.62 -20.02 7.95
C GLN A 162 2.13 -21.29 7.24
N ALA A 163 1.04 -21.19 6.47
CA ALA A 163 0.51 -22.33 5.70
C ALA A 163 1.52 -22.87 4.68
N CYS A 164 2.31 -21.99 4.06
CA CYS A 164 3.37 -22.39 3.13
C CYS A 164 4.48 -23.20 3.84
N ILE A 165 4.95 -22.72 5.00
CA ILE A 165 5.97 -23.41 5.82
C ILE A 165 5.46 -24.78 6.28
N GLU A 166 4.22 -24.85 6.78
CA GLU A 166 3.60 -26.10 7.22
C GLU A 166 3.42 -27.11 6.08
N ALA A 167 3.18 -26.62 4.87
CA ALA A 167 3.15 -27.44 3.65
C ALA A 167 4.54 -27.84 3.13
N SER A 168 5.63 -27.51 3.85
CA SER A 168 7.02 -27.67 3.40
C SER A 168 7.30 -26.97 2.07
N GLY A 169 6.62 -25.85 1.80
CA GLY A 169 6.85 -25.01 0.64
C GLY A 169 8.02 -24.04 0.89
N GLY A 170 9.02 -24.07 0.00
CA GLY A 170 10.22 -23.24 0.05
C GLY A 170 11.19 -23.58 -1.08
#